data_AF-A0A8S9H0C4-F1
#
_entry.id   AF-A0A8S9H0C4-F1
#
_cell.length_a   1.000
_cell.length_b   1.000
_cell.length_c   1.000
_cell.angle_alpha   90.00
_cell.angle_beta   90.00
_cell.angle_gamma   90.00
#
_symmetry.space_group_name_H-M   'P 1'
#
loop_
_entity.id
_entity.type
_entity.pdbx_description
1 polymer ?
#
loop_
_entity_poly.entity_id
_entity_poly.type
_entity_poly.pdbx_seq_one_letter_code
_entity_poly.pdbx_strand_id
1 'polypeptide(L)'
;MATTRTFLVLFSLACSLTLCICDDESNYGGGEGNLFPGFYRSSCPRAEEIVRSVVAQAVAKESRMAASLMRLHFHDCFVQGCDGSLLLDSSGSIVTEKGSNPNSNSARGFDVVDQIKAALENECPGTVSCADLLTLAARDSSVLTGGPSWMVPLGRRDSRSASLSGSNNNIPAPNNTFNTILSTFTNQGLDLTDLVALSGSHTIGFSRCTSFRQRLYNQSGNGSPDITLEQSYATNLRQRARLRHSSHTKTVTTFHTEPHRALLRFDKYTPQNSWLESELKKVNREETPWLIVLVHSPWYNSNGYHYMEGESMRVTFEPWFVQNKVDIVFAGHVHAYERSERVSNIKYNITDRLSSPVKDPSAPIYITIGDGGNIEGIANDYTYPQPSYSAYREASFGHALLAIKNRTHALYTWHRNQDNEPVIADSLWVKNRHFLPEEE
;
A
#
# COMPACT_ATOMS: atom_id res chain seq x y z
N MET A 1 -22.05 -58.42 62.46
CA MET A 1 -22.76 -58.00 61.23
C MET A 1 -22.06 -56.74 60.76
N ALA A 2 -21.49 -56.57 59.56
CA ALA A 2 -21.58 -57.30 58.32
C ALA A 2 -20.18 -57.32 57.65
N THR A 3 -19.97 -58.34 56.82
CA THR A 3 -18.76 -58.63 56.04
C THR A 3 -18.58 -57.67 54.87
N THR A 4 -17.46 -56.95 54.80
CA THR A 4 -17.04 -56.20 53.61
C THR A 4 -16.07 -57.04 52.79
N ARG A 5 -16.54 -57.53 51.63
CA ARG A 5 -15.72 -58.20 50.61
C ARG A 5 -15.20 -57.16 49.63
N THR A 6 -13.90 -57.21 49.41
CA THR A 6 -13.15 -56.49 48.38
C THR A 6 -13.62 -56.89 46.99
N PHE A 7 -13.93 -55.92 46.12
CA PHE A 7 -14.09 -56.13 44.68
C PHE A 7 -13.10 -55.24 43.93
N LEU A 8 -12.18 -55.88 43.20
CA LEU A 8 -11.37 -55.25 42.15
C LEU A 8 -12.29 -54.85 41.00
N VAL A 9 -12.27 -53.59 40.60
CA VAL A 9 -12.86 -53.12 39.35
C VAL A 9 -11.73 -52.86 38.35
N LEU A 10 -11.60 -53.78 37.39
CA LEU A 10 -10.81 -53.63 36.17
C LEU A 10 -11.45 -52.55 35.29
N PHE A 11 -10.76 -51.44 35.03
CA PHE A 11 -11.15 -50.50 33.98
C PHE A 11 -10.72 -51.08 32.63
N SER A 12 -11.69 -51.60 31.88
CA SER A 12 -11.53 -52.00 30.48
C SER A 12 -11.39 -50.76 29.59
N LEU A 13 -10.27 -50.67 28.89
CA LEU A 13 -9.98 -49.68 27.86
C LEU A 13 -10.83 -50.00 26.61
N ALA A 14 -12.01 -49.38 26.48
CA ALA A 14 -12.79 -49.42 25.24
C ALA A 14 -12.45 -48.17 24.41
N CYS A 15 -11.46 -48.33 23.53
CA CYS A 15 -11.12 -47.39 22.47
C CYS A 15 -12.27 -47.38 21.45
N SER A 16 -13.17 -46.41 21.57
CA SER A 16 -14.16 -46.13 20.53
C SER A 16 -13.48 -45.23 19.50
N LEU A 17 -13.03 -45.82 18.38
CA LEU A 17 -12.73 -45.06 17.17
C LEU A 17 -14.03 -44.41 16.67
N THR A 18 -14.31 -43.21 17.15
CA THR A 18 -15.17 -42.29 16.42
C THR A 18 -14.33 -41.75 15.28
N LEU A 19 -14.49 -42.33 14.10
CA LEU A 19 -14.12 -41.69 12.84
C LEU A 19 -14.81 -40.33 12.82
N CYS A 20 -14.06 -39.26 13.08
CA CYS A 20 -14.46 -37.92 12.69
C CYS A 20 -14.47 -37.90 11.16
N ILE A 21 -15.59 -38.30 10.57
CA ILE A 21 -15.96 -37.91 9.23
C ILE A 21 -16.23 -36.41 9.34
N CYS A 22 -15.24 -35.60 8.96
CA CYS A 22 -15.48 -34.21 8.65
C CYS A 22 -16.26 -34.17 7.33
N ASP A 23 -17.58 -34.35 7.41
CA ASP A 23 -18.48 -33.89 6.36
C ASP A 23 -18.52 -32.36 6.45
N ASP A 24 -17.52 -31.73 5.82
CA ASP A 24 -17.59 -30.32 5.46
C ASP A 24 -18.07 -30.23 4.01
N GLU A 25 -19.28 -30.75 3.75
CA GLU A 25 -20.06 -30.33 2.59
C GLU A 25 -20.66 -28.94 2.88
N SER A 26 -19.79 -27.94 3.02
CA SER A 26 -20.17 -26.60 2.58
C SER A 26 -20.30 -26.69 1.05
N ASN A 27 -21.54 -26.83 0.60
CA ASN A 27 -21.94 -26.79 -0.78
C ASN A 27 -21.61 -25.41 -1.37
N TYR A 28 -20.33 -25.18 -1.69
CA TYR A 28 -19.90 -24.17 -2.66
C TYR A 28 -20.25 -24.73 -4.04
N GLY A 29 -21.54 -24.72 -4.35
CA GLY A 29 -22.05 -24.95 -5.69
C GLY A 29 -21.51 -23.85 -6.61
N GLY A 30 -20.35 -24.11 -7.21
CA GLY A 30 -19.84 -23.33 -8.33
C GLY A 30 -20.76 -23.51 -9.52
N GLY A 31 -21.81 -22.69 -9.59
CA GLY A 31 -22.57 -22.48 -10.82
C GLY A 31 -21.60 -22.04 -11.92
N GLU A 32 -21.83 -22.52 -13.15
CA GLU A 32 -21.08 -22.11 -14.32
C GLU A 32 -20.97 -20.58 -14.37
N GLY A 33 -19.76 -20.04 -14.20
CA GLY A 33 -19.46 -18.62 -14.35
C GLY A 33 -19.00 -17.84 -13.10
N ASN A 34 -19.04 -18.41 -11.89
CA ASN A 34 -18.57 -17.70 -10.69
C ASN A 34 -17.12 -18.02 -10.35
N LEU A 35 -16.32 -16.99 -10.05
CA LEU A 35 -14.95 -17.14 -9.55
C LEU A 35 -14.97 -17.47 -8.06
N PHE A 36 -14.15 -18.42 -7.62
CA PHE A 36 -14.04 -18.77 -6.20
C PHE A 36 -12.63 -19.28 -5.82
N PRO A 37 -12.21 -19.11 -4.55
CA PRO A 37 -10.92 -19.64 -4.10
C PRO A 37 -10.88 -21.16 -4.15
N GLY A 38 -9.76 -21.73 -4.60
CA GLY A 38 -9.59 -23.18 -4.71
C GLY A 38 -10.27 -23.83 -5.92
N PHE A 39 -10.61 -23.07 -6.96
CA PHE A 39 -11.16 -23.58 -8.24
C PHE A 39 -10.39 -24.79 -8.81
N TYR A 40 -9.06 -24.80 -8.66
CA TYR A 40 -8.19 -25.88 -9.17
C TYR A 40 -7.88 -26.97 -8.13
N ARG A 41 -8.53 -27.00 -6.96
CA ARG A 41 -8.16 -27.91 -5.85
C ARG A 41 -8.22 -29.39 -6.21
N SER A 42 -9.12 -29.78 -7.12
CA SER A 42 -9.24 -31.17 -7.63
C SER A 42 -8.52 -31.39 -8.95
N SER A 43 -8.53 -30.40 -9.85
CA SER A 43 -8.02 -30.54 -11.23
C SER A 43 -6.54 -30.23 -11.38
N CYS A 44 -5.99 -29.33 -10.57
CA CYS A 44 -4.56 -29.05 -10.48
C CYS A 44 -4.18 -28.65 -9.04
N PRO A 45 -4.09 -29.61 -8.11
CA PRO A 45 -3.92 -29.33 -6.67
C PRO A 45 -2.66 -28.53 -6.32
N ARG A 46 -1.62 -28.60 -7.17
CA ARG A 46 -0.34 -27.90 -7.00
C ARG A 46 -0.23 -26.58 -7.76
N ALA A 47 -1.31 -26.10 -8.40
CA ALA A 47 -1.28 -24.90 -9.22
C ALA A 47 -0.68 -23.69 -8.49
N GLU A 48 -1.23 -23.32 -7.33
CA GLU A 48 -0.76 -22.17 -6.54
C GLU A 48 0.69 -22.34 -6.05
N GLU A 49 1.09 -23.56 -5.68
CA GLU A 49 2.45 -23.87 -5.23
C GLU A 49 3.46 -23.65 -6.37
N ILE A 50 3.12 -24.13 -7.58
CA ILE A 50 3.96 -24.00 -8.77
C ILE A 50 4.12 -22.54 -9.16
N VAL A 51 3.02 -21.76 -9.23
CA VAL A 51 3.08 -20.33 -9.55
C VAL A 51 3.99 -19.61 -8.55
N ARG A 52 3.76 -19.80 -7.26
CA ARG A 52 4.56 -19.16 -6.20
C ARG A 52 6.04 -19.50 -6.30
N SER A 53 6.36 -20.78 -6.57
CA SER A 53 7.76 -21.23 -6.70
C SER A 53 8.49 -20.53 -7.85
N VAL A 54 7.88 -20.48 -9.03
CA VAL A 54 8.50 -19.86 -10.21
C VAL A 54 8.61 -18.34 -10.03
N VAL A 55 7.57 -17.70 -9.48
CA VAL A 55 7.62 -16.26 -9.16
C VAL A 55 8.74 -15.97 -8.15
N ALA A 56 8.86 -16.76 -7.08
CA ALA A 56 9.92 -16.60 -6.09
C ALA A 56 11.33 -16.72 -6.70
N GLN A 57 11.54 -17.67 -7.60
CA GLN A 57 12.81 -17.81 -8.33
C GLN A 57 13.10 -16.58 -9.21
N ALA A 58 12.09 -16.09 -9.92
CA ALA A 58 12.23 -14.92 -10.79
C ALA A 58 12.50 -13.63 -9.99
N VAL A 59 11.83 -13.45 -8.85
CA VAL A 59 12.04 -12.30 -7.94
C VAL A 59 13.41 -12.39 -7.26
N ALA A 60 13.86 -13.57 -6.86
CA ALA A 60 15.20 -13.78 -6.30
C ALA A 60 16.31 -13.44 -7.32
N LYS A 61 16.05 -13.70 -8.60
CA LYS A 61 16.97 -13.35 -9.70
C LYS A 61 16.94 -11.85 -10.01
N GLU A 62 15.76 -11.23 -10.03
CA GLU A 62 15.57 -9.80 -10.26
C GLU A 62 14.37 -9.29 -9.45
N SER A 63 14.63 -8.56 -8.36
CA SER A 63 13.58 -8.09 -7.43
C SER A 63 12.48 -7.27 -8.09
N ARG A 64 12.81 -6.52 -9.16
CA ARG A 64 11.85 -5.77 -9.99
C ARG A 64 10.76 -6.65 -10.61
N MET A 65 10.98 -7.96 -10.74
CA MET A 65 10.02 -8.85 -11.38
C MET A 65 8.68 -8.86 -10.66
N ALA A 66 8.65 -8.75 -9.33
CA ALA A 66 7.41 -8.67 -8.56
C ALA A 66 6.52 -7.51 -9.04
N ALA A 67 7.07 -6.30 -9.10
CA ALA A 67 6.37 -5.12 -9.61
C ALA A 67 5.94 -5.27 -11.09
N SER A 68 6.72 -6.01 -11.88
CA SER A 68 6.43 -6.22 -13.29
C SER A 68 5.22 -7.13 -13.48
N LEU A 69 5.15 -8.24 -12.75
CA LEU A 69 4.05 -9.20 -12.79
C LEU A 69 2.75 -8.59 -12.24
N MET A 70 2.82 -7.84 -11.14
CA MET A 70 1.66 -7.07 -10.64
C MET A 70 1.13 -6.10 -11.70
N ARG A 71 2.03 -5.40 -12.40
CA ARG A 71 1.64 -4.48 -13.48
C ARG A 71 1.03 -5.22 -14.68
N LEU A 72 1.49 -6.42 -15.03
CA LEU A 72 0.85 -7.21 -16.09
C LEU A 72 -0.60 -7.52 -15.74
N HIS A 73 -0.88 -7.95 -14.50
CA HIS A 73 -2.25 -8.21 -14.06
C HIS A 73 -3.13 -6.95 -14.09
N PHE A 74 -2.64 -5.79 -13.61
CA PHE A 74 -3.36 -4.52 -13.74
C PHE A 74 -3.69 -4.18 -15.19
N HIS A 75 -2.72 -4.33 -16.10
CA HIS A 75 -2.88 -4.00 -17.51
C HIS A 75 -3.82 -4.95 -18.25
N ASP A 76 -3.86 -6.22 -17.85
CA ASP A 76 -4.82 -7.21 -18.36
C ASP A 76 -6.25 -6.82 -17.91
N CYS A 77 -6.46 -6.66 -16.60
CA CYS A 77 -7.78 -6.37 -16.05
C CYS A 77 -8.42 -5.05 -16.54
N PHE A 78 -7.61 -4.04 -16.86
CA PHE A 78 -8.12 -2.75 -17.37
C PHE A 78 -8.52 -2.78 -18.86
N VAL A 79 -8.29 -3.90 -19.56
CA VAL A 79 -8.59 -4.05 -20.98
C VAL A 79 -9.41 -5.32 -21.19
N GLN A 80 -10.72 -5.17 -21.39
CA GLN A 80 -11.67 -6.29 -21.59
C GLN A 80 -11.82 -7.23 -20.37
N GLY A 81 -11.29 -6.84 -19.20
CA GLY A 81 -11.31 -7.64 -17.98
C GLY A 81 -10.08 -8.53 -17.86
N CYS A 82 -9.98 -9.27 -16.75
CA CYS A 82 -8.83 -10.14 -16.49
C CYS A 82 -8.96 -11.43 -17.32
N ASP A 83 -8.62 -11.39 -18.60
CA ASP A 83 -8.86 -12.46 -19.58
C ASP A 83 -7.57 -12.96 -20.26
N GLY A 84 -6.39 -12.51 -19.85
CA GLY A 84 -5.12 -12.89 -20.46
C GLY A 84 -4.89 -12.32 -21.87
N SER A 85 -5.74 -11.41 -22.35
CA SER A 85 -5.62 -10.78 -23.67
C SER A 85 -4.29 -10.03 -23.85
N LEU A 86 -3.74 -9.47 -22.77
CA LEU A 86 -2.43 -8.80 -22.75
C LEU A 86 -1.28 -9.73 -23.22
N LEU A 87 -1.43 -11.04 -23.00
CA LEU A 87 -0.37 -12.03 -23.27
C LEU A 87 -0.28 -12.43 -24.74
N LEU A 88 -1.32 -12.18 -25.53
CA LEU A 88 -1.39 -12.57 -26.94
C LEU A 88 -0.40 -11.75 -27.79
N ASP A 89 0.42 -12.45 -28.56
CA ASP A 89 1.25 -11.86 -29.60
C ASP A 89 0.48 -11.64 -30.90
N SER A 90 0.98 -10.73 -31.74
CA SER A 90 0.35 -10.46 -33.03
C SER A 90 0.40 -11.70 -33.93
N SER A 91 -0.77 -12.16 -34.35
CA SER A 91 -0.92 -13.31 -35.25
C SER A 91 -2.25 -13.24 -35.99
N GLY A 92 -2.23 -13.42 -37.31
CA GLY A 92 -3.43 -13.32 -38.15
C GLY A 92 -4.12 -11.96 -37.99
N SER A 93 -5.35 -11.96 -37.48
CA SER A 93 -6.15 -10.76 -37.21
C SER A 93 -5.90 -10.13 -35.82
N ILE A 94 -5.13 -10.77 -34.95
CA ILE A 94 -4.85 -10.25 -33.61
C ILE A 94 -3.71 -9.22 -33.69
N VAL A 95 -3.98 -8.02 -33.19
CA VAL A 95 -2.97 -6.98 -32.96
C VAL A 95 -2.69 -6.92 -31.46
N THR A 96 -1.46 -7.24 -31.06
CA THR A 96 -1.09 -7.36 -29.64
C THR A 96 -1.24 -6.06 -28.87
N GLU A 97 -1.75 -6.16 -27.64
CA GLU A 97 -1.73 -5.08 -26.67
C GLU A 97 -0.33 -4.70 -26.22
N LYS A 98 0.67 -5.59 -26.38
CA LYS A 98 2.08 -5.30 -26.07
C LYS A 98 2.63 -4.12 -26.88
N GLY A 99 1.99 -3.82 -28.02
CA GLY A 99 2.31 -2.68 -28.90
C GLY A 99 1.66 -1.35 -28.51
N SER A 100 0.77 -1.31 -27.50
CA SER A 100 0.08 -0.08 -27.09
C SER A 100 1.04 0.94 -26.45
N ASN A 101 0.63 2.20 -26.40
CA ASN A 101 1.39 3.28 -25.75
C ASN A 101 1.81 2.94 -24.29
N PRO A 102 0.92 2.40 -23.42
CA PRO A 102 1.29 2.07 -22.04
C PRO A 102 2.14 0.79 -21.90
N ASN A 103 2.16 -0.09 -22.91
CA ASN A 103 2.85 -1.38 -22.85
C ASN A 103 4.19 -1.39 -23.60
N SER A 104 4.26 -0.74 -24.75
CA SER A 104 5.42 -0.76 -25.64
C SER A 104 6.66 -0.23 -24.92
N ASN A 105 7.72 -1.04 -24.95
CA ASN A 105 8.98 -0.75 -24.27
C ASN A 105 8.85 -0.47 -22.76
N SER A 106 7.77 -0.94 -22.13
CA SER A 106 7.42 -0.69 -20.72
C SER A 106 7.04 -1.98 -19.98
N ALA A 107 5.98 -2.67 -20.42
CA ALA A 107 5.56 -3.96 -19.87
C ALA A 107 6.66 -5.02 -20.06
N ARG A 108 6.85 -5.89 -19.06
CA ARG A 108 7.92 -6.90 -19.02
C ARG A 108 7.53 -8.06 -18.09
N GLY A 109 8.25 -9.17 -18.17
CA GLY A 109 8.00 -10.39 -17.37
C GLY A 109 7.18 -11.45 -18.09
N PHE A 110 6.90 -11.27 -19.39
CA PHE A 110 6.20 -12.26 -20.21
C PHE A 110 6.95 -13.61 -20.26
N ASP A 111 8.28 -13.58 -20.22
CA ASP A 111 9.13 -14.77 -20.17
C ASP A 111 8.96 -15.58 -18.87
N VAL A 112 8.66 -14.90 -17.75
CA VAL A 112 8.34 -15.55 -16.48
C VAL A 112 6.93 -16.14 -16.52
N VAL A 113 5.97 -15.44 -17.15
CA VAL A 113 4.63 -15.98 -17.39
C VAL A 113 4.70 -17.28 -18.20
N ASP A 114 5.53 -17.33 -19.25
CA ASP A 114 5.76 -18.54 -20.04
C ASP A 114 6.38 -19.67 -19.22
N GLN A 115 7.34 -19.38 -18.34
CA GLN A 115 7.95 -20.37 -17.43
C GLN A 115 6.92 -20.94 -16.45
N ILE A 116 6.09 -20.08 -15.85
CA ILE A 116 5.01 -20.52 -14.96
C ILE A 116 4.04 -21.42 -15.74
N LYS A 117 3.62 -20.98 -16.93
CA LYS A 117 2.66 -21.71 -17.76
C LYS A 117 3.22 -23.07 -18.19
N ALA A 118 4.49 -23.13 -18.60
CA ALA A 118 5.15 -24.39 -18.95
C ALA A 118 5.20 -25.37 -17.77
N ALA A 119 5.51 -24.87 -16.56
CA ALA A 119 5.53 -25.70 -15.36
C ALA A 119 4.13 -26.23 -15.00
N LEU A 120 3.10 -25.39 -15.14
CA LEU A 120 1.70 -25.79 -14.92
C LEU A 120 1.24 -26.81 -15.96
N GLU A 121 1.53 -26.60 -17.25
CA GLU A 121 1.14 -27.52 -18.31
C GLU A 121 1.84 -28.89 -18.20
N ASN A 122 3.05 -28.92 -17.63
CA ASN A 122 3.74 -30.18 -17.34
C ASN A 122 3.09 -30.95 -16.18
N GLU A 123 2.50 -30.27 -15.20
CA GLU A 123 1.82 -30.88 -14.06
C GLU A 123 0.37 -31.26 -14.38
N CYS A 124 -0.37 -30.34 -14.99
CA CYS A 124 -1.81 -30.42 -15.23
C CYS A 124 -2.17 -29.84 -16.61
N PRO A 125 -1.97 -30.62 -17.69
CA PRO A 125 -2.17 -30.16 -19.06
C PRO A 125 -3.56 -29.57 -19.30
N GLY A 126 -3.62 -28.42 -19.98
CA GLY A 126 -4.86 -27.78 -20.42
C GLY A 126 -5.80 -27.31 -19.31
N THR A 127 -5.33 -27.19 -18.07
CA THR A 127 -6.19 -26.99 -16.90
C THR A 127 -6.23 -25.54 -16.41
N VAL A 128 -5.07 -24.94 -16.10
CA VAL A 128 -4.99 -23.61 -15.48
C VAL A 128 -4.94 -22.52 -16.56
N SER A 129 -5.81 -21.51 -16.49
CA SER A 129 -5.82 -20.41 -17.48
C SER A 129 -4.63 -19.46 -17.31
N CYS A 130 -4.24 -18.79 -18.38
CA CYS A 130 -3.23 -17.73 -18.33
C CYS A 130 -3.71 -16.52 -17.52
N ALA A 131 -5.02 -16.21 -17.57
CA ALA A 131 -5.64 -15.16 -16.77
C ALA A 131 -5.52 -15.42 -15.24
N ASP A 132 -5.80 -16.65 -14.80
CA ASP A 132 -5.64 -17.00 -13.38
C ASP A 132 -4.17 -17.10 -12.96
N LEU A 133 -3.29 -17.54 -13.86
CA LEU A 133 -1.85 -17.49 -13.64
C LEU A 133 -1.38 -16.07 -13.35
N LEU A 134 -1.79 -15.07 -14.16
CA LEU A 134 -1.44 -13.66 -13.91
C LEU A 134 -1.95 -13.17 -12.55
N THR A 135 -3.17 -13.57 -12.20
CA THR A 135 -3.80 -13.19 -10.93
C THR A 135 -3.03 -13.76 -9.73
N LEU A 136 -2.67 -15.05 -9.79
CA LEU A 136 -1.84 -15.71 -8.77
C LEU A 136 -0.43 -15.08 -8.70
N ALA A 137 0.19 -14.83 -9.85
CA ALA A 137 1.51 -14.22 -9.92
C ALA A 137 1.56 -12.82 -9.32
N ALA A 138 0.48 -12.02 -9.47
CA ALA A 138 0.36 -10.71 -8.83
C ALA A 138 0.24 -10.82 -7.30
N ARG A 139 -0.57 -11.76 -6.79
CA ARG A 139 -0.68 -12.03 -5.33
C ARG A 139 0.66 -12.47 -4.77
N ASP A 140 1.29 -13.47 -5.38
CA ASP A 140 2.58 -14.00 -4.91
C ASP A 140 3.68 -12.94 -4.97
N SER A 141 3.66 -12.06 -6.00
CA SER A 141 4.56 -10.92 -6.08
C SER A 141 4.40 -9.94 -4.92
N SER A 142 3.15 -9.65 -4.51
CA SER A 142 2.87 -8.78 -3.36
C SER A 142 3.43 -9.39 -2.06
N VAL A 143 3.15 -10.67 -1.81
CA VAL A 143 3.62 -11.40 -0.62
C VAL A 143 5.14 -11.47 -0.56
N LEU A 144 5.80 -11.77 -1.68
CA LEU A 144 7.27 -11.83 -1.75
C LEU A 144 7.95 -10.48 -1.51
N THR A 145 7.23 -9.37 -1.69
CA THR A 145 7.69 -8.01 -1.37
C THR A 145 7.05 -7.47 -0.09
N GLY A 146 6.75 -8.34 0.88
CA GLY A 146 6.29 -7.94 2.22
C GLY A 146 4.88 -7.34 2.28
N GLY A 147 4.12 -7.43 1.19
CA GLY A 147 2.71 -7.03 1.12
C GLY A 147 1.75 -8.10 1.67
N PRO A 148 0.44 -7.82 1.64
CA PRO A 148 -0.57 -8.74 2.13
C PRO A 148 -0.67 -10.01 1.30
N SER A 149 -1.16 -11.08 1.94
CA SER A 149 -1.64 -12.28 1.26
C SER A 149 -3.17 -12.27 1.32
N TRP A 150 -3.81 -12.66 0.22
CA TRP A 150 -5.25 -12.82 0.15
C TRP A 150 -5.62 -14.11 -0.58
N MET A 151 -6.87 -14.55 -0.37
CA MET A 151 -7.45 -15.66 -1.11
C MET A 151 -7.83 -15.14 -2.50
N VAL A 152 -7.29 -15.76 -3.55
CA VAL A 152 -7.55 -15.35 -4.93
C VAL A 152 -8.77 -16.13 -5.44
N PRO A 153 -9.87 -15.49 -5.84
CA PRO A 153 -10.93 -16.15 -6.59
C PRO A 153 -10.39 -16.56 -7.96
N LEU A 154 -10.54 -17.82 -8.35
CA LEU A 154 -10.04 -18.40 -9.59
C LEU A 154 -11.20 -18.96 -10.43
N GLY A 155 -10.92 -19.34 -11.67
CA GLY A 155 -11.89 -19.78 -12.67
C GLY A 155 -11.97 -18.89 -13.91
N ARG A 156 -11.05 -17.91 -14.07
CA ARG A 156 -10.99 -17.05 -15.26
C ARG A 156 -10.65 -17.90 -16.48
N ARG A 157 -11.08 -17.44 -17.66
CA ARG A 157 -10.79 -18.09 -18.94
C ARG A 157 -10.05 -17.14 -19.86
N ASP A 158 -9.24 -17.72 -20.74
CA ASP A 158 -8.39 -16.96 -21.63
C ASP A 158 -9.15 -16.43 -22.85
N SER A 159 -8.86 -15.17 -23.19
CA SER A 159 -9.36 -14.47 -24.35
C SER A 159 -8.88 -15.10 -25.65
N ARG A 160 -9.64 -14.89 -26.72
CA ARG A 160 -9.25 -15.25 -28.09
C ARG A 160 -8.93 -14.02 -28.94
N SER A 161 -8.92 -12.84 -28.34
CA SER A 161 -8.67 -11.56 -28.98
C SER A 161 -7.90 -10.63 -28.05
N ALA A 162 -7.25 -9.62 -28.62
CA ALA A 162 -6.59 -8.56 -27.88
C ALA A 162 -7.09 -7.20 -28.39
N SER A 163 -7.06 -6.17 -27.55
CA SER A 163 -7.57 -4.83 -27.87
C SER A 163 -6.50 -3.76 -27.70
N LEU A 164 -5.73 -3.51 -28.77
CA LEU A 164 -4.76 -2.42 -28.82
C LEU A 164 -5.40 -1.05 -28.50
N SER A 165 -6.60 -0.80 -29.03
CA SER A 165 -7.34 0.45 -28.78
C SER A 165 -7.84 0.52 -27.34
N GLY A 166 -8.36 -0.57 -26.78
CA GLY A 166 -8.74 -0.66 -25.38
C GLY A 166 -7.55 -0.35 -24.46
N SER A 167 -6.39 -0.96 -24.73
CA SER A 167 -5.15 -0.70 -24.01
C SER A 167 -4.71 0.77 -24.06
N ASN A 168 -4.85 1.44 -25.21
CA ASN A 168 -4.52 2.86 -25.35
C ASN A 168 -5.50 3.80 -24.64
N ASN A 169 -6.76 3.40 -24.48
CA ASN A 169 -7.83 4.28 -24.00
C ASN A 169 -8.20 4.05 -22.53
N ASN A 170 -8.09 2.81 -22.05
CA ASN A 170 -8.57 2.41 -20.73
C ASN A 170 -7.46 2.41 -19.67
N ILE A 171 -6.19 2.37 -20.06
CA ILE A 171 -5.09 2.39 -19.08
C ILE A 171 -4.73 3.86 -18.80
N PRO A 172 -4.82 4.32 -17.52
CA PRO A 172 -4.51 5.70 -17.17
C PRO A 172 -3.07 6.10 -17.54
N ALA A 173 -2.92 7.27 -18.15
CA ALA A 173 -1.63 7.85 -18.43
C ALA A 173 -1.11 8.62 -17.20
N PRO A 174 0.21 8.65 -16.94
CA PRO A 174 0.80 9.30 -15.77
C PRO A 174 0.64 10.83 -15.74
N ASN A 175 0.21 11.44 -16.85
CA ASN A 175 -0.08 12.87 -16.95
C ASN A 175 -1.59 13.19 -17.02
N ASN A 176 -2.45 12.20 -16.82
CA ASN A 176 -3.88 12.45 -16.67
C ASN A 176 -4.18 13.24 -15.40
N THR A 177 -5.26 14.00 -15.42
CA THR A 177 -5.75 14.68 -14.20
C THR A 177 -6.32 13.66 -13.23
N PHE A 178 -6.39 14.01 -11.94
CA PHE A 178 -7.02 13.14 -10.93
C PHE A 178 -8.43 12.71 -11.33
N ASN A 179 -9.27 13.64 -11.78
CA ASN A 179 -10.65 13.33 -12.21
C ASN A 179 -10.70 12.36 -13.39
N THR A 180 -9.75 12.46 -14.32
CA THR A 180 -9.63 11.53 -15.44
C THR A 180 -9.28 10.13 -14.93
N ILE A 181 -8.27 10.02 -14.05
CA ILE A 181 -7.85 8.73 -13.48
C ILE A 181 -9.00 8.09 -12.70
N LEU A 182 -9.67 8.88 -11.84
CA LEU A 182 -10.83 8.42 -11.09
C LEU A 182 -11.94 7.91 -12.01
N SER A 183 -12.26 8.65 -13.07
CA SER A 183 -13.27 8.20 -14.05
C SER A 183 -12.87 6.86 -14.70
N THR A 184 -11.61 6.69 -15.08
CA THR A 184 -11.11 5.44 -15.65
C THR A 184 -11.26 4.26 -14.69
N PHE A 185 -10.96 4.44 -13.40
CA PHE A 185 -11.18 3.40 -12.38
C PHE A 185 -12.66 3.11 -12.19
N THR A 186 -13.52 4.14 -12.08
CA THR A 186 -14.96 3.94 -11.91
C THR A 186 -15.60 3.21 -13.09
N ASN A 187 -15.08 3.39 -14.31
CA ASN A 187 -15.52 2.64 -15.49
C ASN A 187 -15.16 1.15 -15.44
N GLN A 188 -14.18 0.77 -14.61
CA GLN A 188 -13.84 -0.62 -14.30
C GLN A 188 -14.58 -1.13 -13.04
N GLY A 189 -15.48 -0.34 -12.46
CA GLY A 189 -16.18 -0.68 -11.21
C GLY A 189 -15.35 -0.48 -9.95
N LEU A 190 -14.23 0.26 -10.03
CA LEU A 190 -13.33 0.55 -8.91
C LEU A 190 -13.55 1.97 -8.39
N ASP A 191 -13.68 2.13 -7.08
CA ASP A 191 -13.98 3.43 -6.47
C ASP A 191 -12.70 4.23 -6.09
N LEU A 192 -12.88 5.33 -5.34
CA LEU A 192 -11.75 6.15 -4.89
C LEU A 192 -10.81 5.40 -3.94
N THR A 193 -11.36 4.54 -3.08
CA THR A 193 -10.59 3.71 -2.15
C THR A 193 -9.72 2.74 -2.94
N ASP A 194 -10.30 2.07 -3.93
CA ASP A 194 -9.57 1.17 -4.83
C ASP A 194 -8.46 1.89 -5.58
N LEU A 195 -8.75 3.08 -6.12
CA LEU A 195 -7.75 3.91 -6.80
C LEU A 195 -6.55 4.21 -5.89
N VAL A 196 -6.80 4.64 -4.65
CA VAL A 196 -5.73 5.00 -3.70
C VAL A 196 -4.95 3.75 -3.28
N ALA A 197 -5.65 2.66 -2.94
CA ALA A 197 -5.03 1.40 -2.53
C ALA A 197 -4.16 0.79 -3.66
N LEU A 198 -4.70 0.70 -4.88
CA LEU A 198 -3.98 0.15 -6.04
C LEU A 198 -2.84 1.06 -6.50
N SER A 199 -2.94 2.37 -6.30
CA SER A 199 -1.81 3.30 -6.51
C SER A 199 -0.64 3.00 -5.57
N GLY A 200 -0.90 2.36 -4.42
CA GLY A 200 0.12 1.85 -3.50
C GLY A 200 1.06 0.80 -4.12
N SER A 201 0.67 0.16 -5.24
CA SER A 201 1.56 -0.74 -6.00
C SER A 201 2.81 -0.04 -6.54
N HIS A 202 2.78 1.30 -6.65
CA HIS A 202 3.96 2.11 -6.93
C HIS A 202 4.92 2.21 -5.73
N THR A 203 4.73 1.49 -4.62
CA THR A 203 5.78 1.39 -3.58
C THR A 203 7.00 0.62 -4.08
N ILE A 204 6.79 -0.31 -5.04
CA ILE A 204 7.87 -1.06 -5.71
C ILE A 204 7.95 -0.74 -7.20
N GLY A 205 8.99 -1.25 -7.84
CA GLY A 205 9.19 -1.08 -9.27
C GLY A 205 9.69 0.31 -9.62
N PHE A 206 9.33 0.76 -10.81
CA PHE A 206 10.27 1.51 -11.61
C PHE A 206 9.61 2.22 -12.81
N SER A 207 9.94 3.49 -13.03
CA SER A 207 9.38 4.32 -14.11
C SER A 207 10.44 4.85 -15.06
N ARG A 208 10.10 4.97 -16.35
CA ARG A 208 10.97 5.56 -17.38
C ARG A 208 10.90 7.08 -17.31
N CYS A 209 11.99 7.77 -17.63
CA CYS A 209 11.99 9.24 -17.69
C CYS A 209 10.86 9.82 -18.54
N THR A 210 10.50 9.18 -19.66
CA THR A 210 9.41 9.62 -20.54
C THR A 210 8.07 9.77 -19.81
N SER A 211 7.82 8.98 -18.77
CA SER A 211 6.56 8.97 -18.03
C SER A 211 6.37 10.18 -17.12
N PHE A 212 7.45 10.84 -16.70
CA PHE A 212 7.39 12.01 -15.80
C PHE A 212 8.15 13.24 -16.34
N ARG A 213 8.75 13.13 -17.54
CA ARG A 213 9.55 14.20 -18.15
C ARG A 213 8.76 15.51 -18.30
N GLN A 214 7.47 15.44 -18.53
CA GLN A 214 6.59 16.61 -18.63
C GLN A 214 6.70 17.47 -17.36
N ARG A 215 6.68 16.86 -16.16
CA ARG A 215 6.85 17.54 -14.88
C ARG A 215 8.19 18.25 -14.73
N LEU A 216 9.24 17.74 -15.39
CA LEU A 216 10.57 18.32 -15.28
C LEU A 216 10.80 19.54 -16.18
N TYR A 217 9.99 19.75 -17.22
CA TYR A 217 10.29 20.76 -18.24
C TYR A 217 9.10 21.58 -18.68
N ASN A 218 7.89 21.02 -18.71
CA ASN A 218 6.74 21.71 -19.31
C ASN A 218 5.40 21.07 -18.92
N GLN A 219 5.08 20.97 -17.63
CA GLN A 219 3.81 20.35 -17.18
C GLN A 219 2.62 21.15 -17.69
N SER A 220 2.65 22.47 -17.53
CA SER A 220 1.51 23.35 -17.79
C SER A 220 1.59 24.07 -19.15
N GLY A 221 2.45 23.62 -20.07
CA GLY A 221 2.63 24.28 -21.37
C GLY A 221 3.42 25.61 -21.33
N ASN A 222 3.92 26.01 -20.16
CA ASN A 222 4.63 27.27 -19.90
C ASN A 222 6.17 27.19 -19.99
N GLY A 223 6.72 26.04 -20.43
CA GLY A 223 8.16 25.80 -20.51
C GLY A 223 8.88 25.73 -19.15
N SER A 224 8.13 25.59 -18.05
CA SER A 224 8.66 25.54 -16.69
C SER A 224 8.44 24.17 -16.04
N PRO A 225 9.32 23.78 -15.09
CA PRO A 225 9.06 22.62 -14.25
C PRO A 225 7.80 22.80 -13.41
N ASP A 226 7.21 21.67 -13.06
CA ASP A 226 6.13 21.59 -12.09
C ASP A 226 6.60 22.06 -10.71
N ILE A 227 6.02 23.15 -10.22
CA ILE A 227 6.35 23.75 -8.92
C ILE A 227 5.90 22.91 -7.72
N THR A 228 5.03 21.92 -7.95
CA THR A 228 4.60 20.97 -6.92
C THR A 228 5.59 19.82 -6.72
N LEU A 229 6.59 19.69 -7.59
CA LEU A 229 7.69 18.75 -7.43
C LEU A 229 8.82 19.42 -6.64
N GLU A 230 9.30 18.77 -5.58
CA GLU A 230 10.41 19.29 -4.78
C GLU A 230 11.63 19.58 -5.67
N GLN A 231 12.17 20.79 -5.55
CA GLN A 231 13.09 21.34 -6.54
C GLN A 231 14.44 20.61 -6.56
N SER A 232 14.93 20.15 -5.41
CA SER A 232 16.18 19.38 -5.32
C SER A 232 16.03 18.01 -5.99
N TYR A 233 14.90 17.35 -5.77
CA TYR A 233 14.54 16.08 -6.40
C TYR A 233 14.32 16.25 -7.90
N ALA A 234 13.60 17.29 -8.34
CA ALA A 234 13.46 17.65 -9.74
C ALA A 234 14.83 17.86 -10.42
N THR A 235 15.76 18.50 -9.73
CA THR A 235 17.13 18.71 -10.22
C THR A 235 17.88 17.38 -10.35
N ASN A 236 17.77 16.48 -9.37
CA ASN A 236 18.35 15.13 -9.45
C ASN A 236 17.77 14.34 -10.63
N LEU A 237 16.45 14.35 -10.79
CA LEU A 237 15.76 13.69 -11.90
C LEU A 237 16.17 14.26 -13.25
N ARG A 238 16.34 15.58 -13.37
CA ARG A 238 16.84 16.24 -14.59
C ARG A 238 18.25 15.78 -14.93
N GLN A 239 19.15 15.65 -13.96
CA GLN A 239 20.49 15.13 -14.19
C GLN A 239 20.42 13.69 -14.72
N ARG A 240 19.67 12.81 -14.06
CA ARG A 240 19.47 11.41 -14.50
C ARG A 240 18.82 11.30 -15.88
N ALA A 241 17.90 12.20 -16.21
CA ALA A 241 17.20 12.24 -17.49
C ALA A 241 18.04 12.87 -18.63
N ARG A 242 19.02 13.73 -18.32
CA ARG A 242 19.92 14.38 -19.29
C ARG A 242 21.12 13.50 -19.66
N LEU A 243 21.58 12.65 -18.76
CA LEU A 243 22.89 11.99 -18.89
C LEU A 243 23.06 11.00 -20.06
N ARG A 244 22.03 10.65 -20.86
CA ARG A 244 22.20 9.72 -22.00
C ARG A 244 21.26 10.03 -23.17
N HIS A 245 21.80 10.70 -24.19
CA HIS A 245 21.23 10.84 -25.54
C HIS A 245 21.33 9.55 -26.39
N SER A 246 21.55 8.38 -25.78
CA SER A 246 21.57 7.09 -26.49
C SER A 246 20.24 6.38 -26.28
N SER A 247 19.53 6.11 -27.38
CA SER A 247 18.23 5.47 -27.50
C SER A 247 18.11 4.05 -26.89
N HIS A 248 19.16 3.55 -26.23
CA HIS A 248 19.24 2.18 -25.72
C HIS A 248 19.51 2.07 -24.22
N THR A 249 19.51 3.17 -23.45
CA THR A 249 19.62 3.08 -21.98
C THR A 249 18.37 3.63 -21.30
N LYS A 250 17.55 2.71 -20.75
CA LYS A 250 16.37 3.05 -19.95
C LYS A 250 16.85 3.62 -18.62
N THR A 251 16.79 4.94 -18.43
CA THR A 251 16.83 5.49 -17.07
C THR A 251 15.53 5.08 -16.41
N VAL A 252 15.66 4.28 -15.35
CA VAL A 252 14.55 3.77 -14.59
C VAL A 252 14.73 4.27 -13.15
N THR A 253 13.79 5.09 -12.67
CA THR A 253 13.80 5.58 -11.29
C THR A 253 12.78 4.77 -10.49
N THR A 254 13.13 4.36 -9.27
CA THR A 254 12.17 3.73 -8.36
C THR A 254 11.06 4.73 -8.03
N PHE A 255 9.83 4.25 -7.88
CA PHE A 255 8.73 5.10 -7.44
C PHE A 255 8.90 5.50 -5.97
N HIS A 256 9.48 4.61 -5.15
CA HIS A 256 10.04 4.93 -3.85
C HIS A 256 11.55 5.12 -4.00
N THR A 257 12.01 6.37 -4.03
CA THR A 257 13.39 6.62 -3.63
C THR A 257 13.41 6.51 -2.13
N GLU A 258 14.06 5.49 -1.58
CA GLU A 258 14.80 5.66 -0.32
C GLU A 258 15.47 7.03 -0.45
N PRO A 259 15.08 8.04 0.35
CA PRO A 259 15.72 9.33 0.26
C PRO A 259 17.16 9.07 0.67
N HIS A 260 18.06 8.95 -0.32
CA HIS A 260 19.49 9.04 -0.09
C HIS A 260 19.68 10.20 0.86
N ARG A 261 20.17 9.87 2.07
CA ARG A 261 20.45 10.76 3.20
C ARG A 261 21.06 12.09 2.76
N ALA A 262 20.22 13.00 2.28
CA ALA A 262 20.46 14.42 2.41
C ALA A 262 19.91 14.71 3.80
N LEU A 263 20.79 14.60 4.80
CA LEU A 263 20.55 15.12 6.14
C LEU A 263 20.38 16.64 5.99
N LEU A 264 19.19 17.07 5.58
CA LEU A 264 18.77 18.46 5.72
C LEU A 264 18.82 18.72 7.22
N ARG A 265 19.66 19.65 7.64
CA ARG A 265 19.70 20.03 9.06
C ARG A 265 18.39 20.76 9.38
N PHE A 266 17.77 20.35 10.46
CA PHE A 266 16.49 20.88 10.92
C PHE A 266 16.63 21.64 12.23
N ASP A 267 17.80 22.22 12.54
CA ASP A 267 17.99 23.04 13.73
C ASP A 267 17.31 24.42 13.59
N LYS A 268 17.10 25.08 14.73
CA LYS A 268 16.39 26.35 14.85
C LYS A 268 16.89 27.45 13.88
N TYR A 269 18.16 27.40 13.51
CA TYR A 269 18.80 28.41 12.68
C TYR A 269 18.91 28.02 11.20
N THR A 270 18.26 26.94 10.77
CA THR A 270 18.27 26.56 9.36
C THR A 270 17.30 27.36 8.53
N PRO A 271 17.57 27.49 7.21
CA PRO A 271 16.61 28.01 6.26
C PRO A 271 15.26 27.26 6.29
N GLN A 272 15.28 25.95 6.55
CA GLN A 272 14.07 25.12 6.61
C GLN A 272 13.17 25.50 7.79
N ASN A 273 13.75 25.73 8.97
CA ASN A 273 12.98 26.16 10.14
C ASN A 273 12.41 27.57 9.94
N SER A 274 13.23 28.49 9.44
CA SER A 274 12.80 29.86 9.13
C SER A 274 11.69 29.88 8.06
N TRP A 275 11.82 29.04 7.03
CA TRP A 275 10.82 28.88 5.98
C TRP A 275 9.50 28.39 6.56
N LEU A 276 9.51 27.30 7.33
CA LEU A 276 8.31 26.72 7.93
C LEU A 276 7.59 27.71 8.84
N GLU A 277 8.32 28.42 9.70
CA GLU A 277 7.77 29.48 10.54
C GLU A 277 7.08 30.57 9.69
N SER A 278 7.71 30.98 8.58
CA SER A 278 7.16 31.99 7.68
C SER A 278 5.92 31.52 6.93
N GLU A 279 5.86 30.24 6.53
CA GLU A 279 4.72 29.67 5.81
C GLU A 279 3.52 29.47 6.74
N LEU A 280 3.72 28.97 7.96
CA LEU A 280 2.64 28.79 8.93
C LEU A 280 1.94 30.12 9.26
N LYS A 281 2.68 31.22 9.32
CA LYS A 281 2.12 32.58 9.55
C LYS A 281 1.29 33.10 8.38
N LYS A 282 1.46 32.57 7.17
CA LYS A 282 0.69 32.98 5.97
C LYS A 282 -0.63 32.24 5.82
N VAL A 283 -0.86 31.18 6.61
CA VAL A 283 -2.07 30.35 6.50
C VAL A 283 -3.31 31.18 6.84
N ASN A 284 -4.18 31.40 5.86
CA ASN A 284 -5.49 31.99 6.06
C ASN A 284 -6.49 30.87 6.45
N ARG A 285 -6.87 30.79 7.73
CA ARG A 285 -7.77 29.75 8.24
C ARG A 285 -9.24 29.93 7.80
N GLU A 286 -9.62 31.08 7.24
CA GLU A 286 -10.95 31.23 6.62
C GLU A 286 -11.02 30.57 5.24
N GLU A 287 -9.90 30.50 4.52
CA GLU A 287 -9.80 29.81 3.22
C GLU A 287 -9.39 28.34 3.39
N THR A 288 -8.45 28.08 4.31
CA THR A 288 -7.91 26.75 4.61
C THR A 288 -8.12 26.42 6.08
N PRO A 289 -9.35 26.00 6.45
CA PRO A 289 -9.71 25.84 7.86
C PRO A 289 -8.90 24.76 8.57
N TRP A 290 -8.55 23.68 7.86
CA TRP A 290 -7.78 22.56 8.38
C TRP A 290 -6.31 22.72 8.05
N LEU A 291 -5.45 22.56 9.07
CA LEU A 291 -4.01 22.53 8.89
C LEU A 291 -3.49 21.13 9.19
N ILE A 292 -3.07 20.43 8.14
CA ILE A 292 -2.59 19.05 8.20
C ILE A 292 -1.14 19.03 7.73
N VAL A 293 -0.29 18.34 8.48
CA VAL A 293 1.13 18.20 8.15
C VAL A 293 1.41 16.74 7.80
N LEU A 294 2.27 16.53 6.81
CA LEU A 294 2.82 15.22 6.49
C LEU A 294 4.31 15.22 6.78
N VAL A 295 4.77 14.22 7.53
CA VAL A 295 6.18 13.95 7.80
C VAL A 295 6.52 12.54 7.36
N HIS A 296 7.80 12.27 7.14
CA HIS A 296 8.23 10.92 6.78
C HIS A 296 8.18 9.98 8.00
N SER A 297 9.01 10.27 9.01
CA SER A 297 9.12 9.44 10.23
C SER A 297 8.21 9.96 11.36
N PRO A 298 7.58 9.06 12.13
CA PRO A 298 6.68 9.44 13.22
C PRO A 298 7.43 10.10 14.38
N TRP A 299 6.80 11.11 14.97
CA TRP A 299 7.37 11.87 16.10
C TRP A 299 7.01 11.25 17.46
N TYR A 300 5.84 10.62 17.53
CA TYR A 300 5.44 9.77 18.64
C TYR A 300 5.27 8.36 18.10
N ASN A 301 6.07 7.43 18.61
CA ASN A 301 6.13 6.07 18.12
C ASN A 301 6.36 5.13 19.31
N SER A 302 5.39 4.27 19.59
CA SER A 302 5.56 3.22 20.61
C SER A 302 6.09 1.92 20.01
N ASN A 303 6.30 1.85 18.70
CA ASN A 303 6.91 0.72 18.02
C ASN A 303 8.43 0.72 18.24
N GLY A 304 9.02 -0.45 18.46
CA GLY A 304 10.45 -0.66 18.61
C GLY A 304 11.21 -0.41 17.30
N TYR A 305 10.56 -0.63 16.15
CA TYR A 305 11.08 -0.21 14.86
C TYR A 305 11.05 1.32 14.76
N HIS A 306 12.19 1.92 14.40
CA HIS A 306 12.36 3.38 14.30
C HIS A 306 12.02 4.13 15.59
N TYR A 307 12.30 3.52 16.75
CA TYR A 307 12.08 4.14 18.05
C TYR A 307 12.88 5.43 18.19
N MET A 308 12.20 6.51 18.59
CA MET A 308 12.79 7.85 18.78
C MET A 308 13.49 8.49 17.57
N GLU A 309 13.27 7.97 16.35
CA GLU A 309 13.94 8.49 15.15
C GLU A 309 13.52 9.94 14.81
N GLY A 310 12.24 10.27 15.01
CA GLY A 310 11.68 11.60 14.73
C GLY A 310 11.97 12.68 15.79
N GLU A 311 12.65 12.34 16.89
CA GLU A 311 12.76 13.20 18.08
C GLU A 311 13.42 14.55 17.80
N SER A 312 14.47 14.56 16.98
CA SER A 312 15.16 15.80 16.62
C SER A 312 14.26 16.78 15.86
N MET A 313 13.44 16.27 14.95
CA MET A 313 12.46 17.08 14.22
C MET A 313 11.33 17.54 15.13
N ARG A 314 10.84 16.66 16.01
CA ARG A 314 9.81 16.99 16.98
C ARG A 314 10.25 18.15 17.87
N VAL A 315 11.44 18.08 18.47
CA VAL A 315 11.97 19.14 19.34
C VAL A 315 12.08 20.49 18.63
N THR A 316 12.47 20.52 17.35
CA THR A 316 12.54 21.77 16.59
C THR A 316 11.16 22.30 16.22
N PHE A 317 10.28 21.45 15.69
CA PHE A 317 9.09 21.90 14.94
C PHE A 317 7.78 21.81 15.70
N GLU A 318 7.67 20.93 16.70
CA GLU A 318 6.47 20.78 17.52
C GLU A 318 6.00 22.12 18.17
N PRO A 319 6.89 23.00 18.66
CA PRO A 319 6.46 24.31 19.17
C PRO A 319 5.69 25.14 18.14
N TRP A 320 6.09 25.09 16.87
CA TRP A 320 5.38 25.78 15.80
C TRP A 320 4.02 25.14 15.51
N PHE A 321 3.92 23.82 15.60
CA PHE A 321 2.67 23.11 15.33
C PHE A 321 1.63 23.38 16.41
N VAL A 322 2.05 23.36 17.67
CA VAL A 322 1.21 23.72 18.81
C VAL A 322 0.79 25.19 18.73
N GLN A 323 1.73 26.11 18.46
CA GLN A 323 1.44 27.54 18.35
C GLN A 323 0.43 27.86 17.24
N ASN A 324 0.56 27.20 16.08
CA ASN A 324 -0.30 27.43 14.92
C ASN A 324 -1.53 26.51 14.88
N LYS A 325 -1.77 25.72 15.94
CA LYS A 325 -2.91 24.81 16.05
C LYS A 325 -3.05 23.91 14.82
N VAL A 326 -1.96 23.20 14.51
CA VAL A 326 -2.00 22.10 13.53
C VAL A 326 -3.00 21.06 14.04
N ASP A 327 -3.89 20.60 13.16
CA ASP A 327 -4.97 19.71 13.58
C ASP A 327 -4.50 18.25 13.64
N ILE A 328 -3.78 17.80 12.60
CA ILE A 328 -3.31 16.42 12.42
C ILE A 328 -1.91 16.41 11.80
N VAL A 329 -1.05 15.51 12.26
CA VAL A 329 0.25 15.18 11.66
C VAL A 329 0.21 13.72 11.21
N PHE A 330 0.37 13.48 9.91
CA PHE A 330 0.50 12.13 9.35
C PHE A 330 1.97 11.76 9.16
N ALA A 331 2.31 10.51 9.48
CA ALA A 331 3.62 9.92 9.22
C ALA A 331 3.48 8.55 8.52
N GLY A 332 4.51 8.18 7.75
CA GLY A 332 4.69 6.85 7.18
C GLY A 332 5.84 6.15 7.90
N HIS A 333 6.79 5.56 7.16
CA HIS A 333 8.06 5.01 7.64
C HIS A 333 7.96 3.76 8.54
N VAL A 334 7.17 3.78 9.61
CA VAL A 334 6.88 2.59 10.41
C VAL A 334 5.70 1.87 9.79
N HIS A 335 5.89 0.60 9.39
CA HIS A 335 4.85 -0.20 8.71
C HIS A 335 3.79 -0.74 9.66
N ALA A 336 3.14 0.15 10.41
CA ALA A 336 2.08 -0.16 11.35
C ALA A 336 1.20 1.07 11.57
N TYR A 337 0.08 0.87 12.27
CA TYR A 337 -0.87 1.92 12.59
C TYR A 337 -0.72 2.39 14.04
N GLU A 338 -0.59 3.69 14.28
CA GLU A 338 -0.66 4.24 15.64
C GLU A 338 -1.22 5.66 15.62
N ARG A 339 -2.21 5.91 16.48
CA ARG A 339 -2.80 7.24 16.70
C ARG A 339 -2.55 7.67 18.13
N SER A 340 -2.05 8.90 18.28
CA SER A 340 -1.91 9.53 19.59
C SER A 340 -3.19 10.20 20.07
N GLU A 341 -3.27 10.47 21.37
CA GLU A 341 -4.07 11.58 21.89
C GLU A 341 -3.45 12.93 21.47
N ARG A 342 -4.14 14.05 21.72
CA ARG A 342 -3.51 15.38 21.58
C ARG A 342 -2.48 15.55 22.70
N VAL A 343 -1.21 15.34 22.35
CA VAL A 343 -0.09 15.44 23.28
C VAL A 343 0.98 16.38 22.73
N SER A 344 1.67 17.06 23.63
CA SER A 344 2.89 17.78 23.30
C SER A 344 3.99 17.47 24.30
N ASN A 345 5.23 17.61 23.87
CA ASN A 345 6.39 17.49 24.72
C ASN A 345 7.26 18.76 24.65
N ILE A 346 6.61 19.91 24.36
CA ILE A 346 7.25 21.23 24.28
C ILE A 346 7.58 21.82 25.66
N LYS A 347 6.90 21.36 26.71
CA LYS A 347 7.13 21.79 28.10
C LYS A 347 8.31 21.06 28.75
N TYR A 348 9.08 20.30 27.97
CA TYR A 348 10.25 19.59 28.44
C TYR A 348 11.19 20.54 29.18
N ASN A 349 11.30 20.35 30.50
CA ASN A 349 12.19 21.11 31.37
C ASN A 349 13.17 20.15 32.06
N ILE A 350 14.46 20.36 31.82
CA ILE A 350 15.56 19.55 32.36
C ILE A 350 15.59 19.62 33.90
N THR A 351 15.07 20.68 34.50
CA THR A 351 14.99 20.84 35.96
C THR A 351 13.83 20.06 36.59
N ASP A 352 12.72 19.88 35.87
CA ASP A 352 11.51 19.23 36.41
C ASP A 352 11.50 17.72 36.16
N ARG A 353 12.45 17.20 35.37
CA ARG A 353 12.57 15.79 34.94
C ARG A 353 11.32 15.22 34.24
N LEU A 354 10.40 16.06 33.82
CA LEU A 354 9.24 15.68 33.01
C LEU A 354 9.70 15.51 31.56
N SER A 355 10.11 14.30 31.20
CA SER A 355 10.50 13.91 29.83
C SER A 355 9.37 13.26 29.03
N SER A 356 8.18 13.14 29.63
CA SER A 356 7.04 12.44 29.06
C SER A 356 6.06 13.40 28.38
N PRO A 357 5.46 13.00 27.24
CA PRO A 357 4.45 13.81 26.57
C PRO A 357 3.25 14.05 27.49
N VAL A 358 2.71 15.26 27.47
CA VAL A 358 1.55 15.65 28.28
C VAL A 358 0.37 15.98 27.38
N LYS A 359 -0.86 15.77 27.87
CA LYS A 359 -2.06 16.19 27.15
C LYS A 359 -2.01 17.70 26.90
N ASP A 360 -2.24 18.08 25.66
CA ASP A 360 -2.21 19.48 25.22
C ASP A 360 -3.29 19.70 24.16
N PRO A 361 -4.41 20.35 24.51
CA PRO A 361 -5.49 20.62 23.58
C PRO A 361 -5.09 21.48 22.36
N SER A 362 -3.94 22.16 22.42
CA SER A 362 -3.41 22.94 21.28
C SER A 362 -2.51 22.12 20.36
N ALA A 363 -2.13 20.91 20.77
CA ALA A 363 -1.28 20.03 19.99
C ALA A 363 -2.06 19.25 18.92
N PRO A 364 -1.41 18.89 17.80
CA PRO A 364 -2.02 18.03 16.80
C PRO A 364 -2.24 16.61 17.31
N ILE A 365 -3.08 15.87 16.61
CA ILE A 365 -3.14 14.42 16.71
C ILE A 365 -2.05 13.86 15.79
N TYR A 366 -1.19 12.98 16.31
CA TYR A 366 -0.17 12.32 15.52
C TYR A 366 -0.68 10.95 15.08
N ILE A 367 -0.59 10.68 13.79
CA ILE A 367 -1.08 9.43 13.19
C ILE A 367 0.02 8.84 12.31
N THR A 368 0.52 7.69 12.72
CA THR A 368 1.37 6.82 11.90
C THR A 368 0.47 5.91 11.08
N ILE A 369 0.57 5.99 9.76
CA ILE A 369 -0.20 5.22 8.78
C ILE A 369 0.74 4.64 7.71
N GLY A 370 1.74 3.87 8.15
CA GLY A 370 2.67 3.18 7.25
C GLY A 370 2.26 1.74 6.94
N ASP A 371 1.10 1.32 7.44
CA ASP A 371 0.52 -0.01 7.36
C ASP A 371 -0.04 -0.41 5.97
N GLY A 372 0.18 0.41 4.94
CA GLY A 372 -0.08 0.02 3.54
C GLY A 372 0.88 -1.07 3.02
N GLY A 373 1.96 -1.35 3.75
CA GLY A 373 2.93 -2.39 3.45
C GLY A 373 4.16 -1.93 2.66
N ASN A 374 5.25 -2.66 2.84
CA ASN A 374 6.54 -2.48 2.16
C ASN A 374 7.32 -3.80 2.22
N ILE A 375 8.45 -3.89 1.53
CA ILE A 375 9.34 -5.05 1.46
C ILE A 375 9.80 -5.60 2.82
N GLU A 376 9.80 -4.76 3.85
CA GLU A 376 10.22 -5.12 5.22
C GLU A 376 9.10 -5.82 6.01
N GLY A 377 7.86 -5.82 5.52
CA GLY A 377 6.69 -6.35 6.22
C GLY A 377 6.16 -5.42 7.32
N ILE A 378 5.20 -5.93 8.11
CA ILE A 378 4.53 -5.19 9.19
C ILE A 378 5.43 -5.06 10.42
N ALA A 379 5.50 -3.86 10.99
CA ALA A 379 6.22 -3.60 12.24
C ALA A 379 5.35 -3.95 13.46
N ASN A 380 5.57 -5.11 14.07
CA ASN A 380 4.70 -5.67 15.11
C ASN A 380 5.22 -5.57 16.56
N ASP A 381 6.33 -4.87 16.77
CA ASP A 381 6.97 -4.76 18.09
C ASP A 381 6.53 -3.49 18.82
N TYR A 382 5.37 -3.50 19.48
CA TYR A 382 4.91 -2.37 20.28
C TYR A 382 5.36 -2.46 21.74
N THR A 383 5.80 -1.32 22.29
CA THR A 383 6.17 -1.17 23.70
C THR A 383 5.00 -1.58 24.61
N TYR A 384 5.29 -2.37 25.65
CA TYR A 384 4.31 -2.78 26.67
C TYR A 384 4.76 -2.32 28.08
N PRO A 385 3.83 -1.75 28.89
CA PRO A 385 2.42 -1.46 28.60
C PRO A 385 2.25 -0.32 27.58
N GLN A 386 1.04 -0.17 27.02
CA GLN A 386 0.73 0.91 26.09
C GLN A 386 1.02 2.28 26.71
N PRO A 387 1.87 3.12 26.08
CA PRO A 387 2.13 4.46 26.57
C PRO A 387 0.86 5.29 26.60
N SER A 388 0.71 6.17 27.60
CA SER A 388 -0.50 6.96 27.80
C SER A 388 -0.81 7.96 26.68
N TYR A 389 0.17 8.29 25.82
CA TYR A 389 -0.06 9.13 24.65
C TYR A 389 -0.65 8.36 23.48
N SER A 390 -0.48 7.04 23.44
CA SER A 390 -0.95 6.18 22.34
C SER A 390 -2.40 5.84 22.61
N ALA A 391 -3.31 6.38 21.81
CA ALA A 391 -4.75 6.19 21.97
C ALA A 391 -5.20 4.86 21.35
N TYR A 392 -4.68 4.56 20.17
CA TYR A 392 -4.95 3.32 19.44
C TYR A 392 -3.71 2.92 18.64
N ARG A 393 -3.42 1.62 18.56
CA ARG A 393 -2.30 1.11 17.78
C ARG A 393 -2.56 -0.33 17.35
N GLU A 394 -2.16 -0.66 16.12
CA GLU A 394 -2.31 -2.00 15.57
C GLU A 394 -1.28 -2.30 14.48
N ALA A 395 -0.73 -3.51 14.53
CA ALA A 395 0.21 -4.04 13.54
C ALA A 395 -0.53 -4.94 12.55
N SER A 396 -1.26 -4.31 11.63
CA SER A 396 -2.07 -4.98 10.58
C SER A 396 -2.01 -4.15 9.31
N PHE A 397 -2.15 -4.76 8.13
CA PHE A 397 -2.36 -3.98 6.91
C PHE A 397 -3.65 -3.17 6.99
N GLY A 398 -3.65 -1.95 6.47
CA GLY A 398 -4.82 -1.08 6.53
C GLY A 398 -4.72 0.17 5.68
N HIS A 399 -5.79 0.95 5.73
CA HIS A 399 -5.89 2.27 5.11
C HIS A 399 -6.78 3.19 5.94
N ALA A 400 -6.75 4.49 5.70
CA ALA A 400 -7.62 5.42 6.40
C ALA A 400 -8.34 6.37 5.47
N LEU A 401 -9.49 6.85 5.95
CA LEU A 401 -10.29 7.89 5.33
C LEU A 401 -10.39 9.07 6.29
N LEU A 402 -10.06 10.27 5.79
CA LEU A 402 -10.31 11.53 6.47
C LEU A 402 -11.40 12.28 5.72
N ALA A 403 -12.63 12.24 6.25
CA ALA A 403 -13.76 12.95 5.70
C ALA A 403 -13.95 14.31 6.38
N ILE A 404 -13.47 15.37 5.73
CA ILE A 404 -13.75 16.75 6.15
C ILE A 404 -15.24 17.04 5.97
N LYS A 405 -15.98 17.23 7.07
CA LYS A 405 -17.44 17.48 7.01
C LYS A 405 -17.76 18.96 6.88
N ASN A 406 -17.02 19.79 7.62
CA ASN A 406 -17.11 21.24 7.57
C ASN A 406 -15.83 21.85 8.16
N ARG A 407 -15.81 23.16 8.42
CA ARG A 407 -14.64 23.85 9.00
C ARG A 407 -14.34 23.46 10.46
N THR A 408 -15.27 22.83 11.18
CA THR A 408 -15.12 22.50 12.60
C THR A 408 -14.96 21.01 12.88
N HIS A 409 -15.50 20.12 12.05
CA HIS A 409 -15.51 18.68 12.27
C HIS A 409 -15.02 17.90 11.05
N ALA A 410 -14.16 16.92 11.32
CA ALA A 410 -13.76 15.89 10.37
C ALA A 410 -13.95 14.52 11.02
N LEU A 411 -14.29 13.52 10.21
CA LEU A 411 -14.34 12.13 10.65
C LEU A 411 -13.12 11.41 10.10
N TYR A 412 -12.31 10.87 10.99
CA TYR A 412 -11.22 9.97 10.67
C TYR A 412 -11.65 8.53 10.96
N THR A 413 -11.41 7.63 10.03
CA THR A 413 -11.61 6.19 10.21
C THR A 413 -10.41 5.44 9.66
N TRP A 414 -9.87 4.52 10.43
CA TRP A 414 -8.87 3.56 9.98
C TRP A 414 -9.53 2.18 9.79
N HIS A 415 -9.25 1.58 8.64
CA HIS A 415 -9.83 0.34 8.14
C HIS A 415 -8.74 -0.70 8.08
N ARG A 416 -8.85 -1.71 8.93
CA ARG A 416 -7.97 -2.87 8.96
C ARG A 416 -8.35 -3.80 7.81
N ASN A 417 -7.37 -4.13 6.97
CA ASN A 417 -7.54 -4.91 5.74
C ASN A 417 -6.69 -6.19 5.71
N GLN A 418 -6.31 -6.71 6.88
CA GLN A 418 -5.45 -7.90 6.99
C GLN A 418 -6.13 -9.20 6.52
N ASP A 419 -7.45 -9.33 6.68
CA ASP A 419 -8.18 -10.61 6.59
C ASP A 419 -9.26 -10.65 5.48
N ASN A 420 -8.96 -10.14 4.28
CA ASN A 420 -9.87 -10.03 3.11
C ASN A 420 -11.13 -9.15 3.29
N GLU A 421 -11.48 -8.73 4.50
CA GLU A 421 -12.61 -7.83 4.78
C GLU A 421 -12.13 -6.55 5.47
N PRO A 422 -12.39 -5.36 4.91
CA PRO A 422 -12.07 -4.10 5.56
C PRO A 422 -12.99 -3.86 6.75
N VAL A 423 -12.42 -3.75 7.96
CA VAL A 423 -13.16 -3.43 9.19
C VAL A 423 -12.70 -2.09 9.73
N ILE A 424 -13.64 -1.19 10.05
CA ILE A 424 -13.33 0.04 10.79
C ILE A 424 -12.90 -0.36 12.19
N ALA A 425 -11.59 -0.36 12.43
CA ALA A 425 -10.98 -0.79 13.67
C ALA A 425 -10.68 0.39 14.60
N ASP A 426 -10.48 1.58 14.03
CA ASP A 426 -10.38 2.84 14.79
C ASP A 426 -11.19 3.96 14.12
N SER A 427 -11.78 4.84 14.94
CA SER A 427 -12.57 5.98 14.46
C SER A 427 -12.50 7.14 15.44
N LEU A 428 -12.34 8.35 14.89
CA LEU A 428 -12.25 9.57 15.66
C LEU A 428 -12.95 10.73 14.95
N TRP A 429 -13.84 11.41 15.67
CA TRP A 429 -14.28 12.76 15.29
C TRP A 429 -13.22 13.77 15.69
N VAL A 430 -12.54 14.34 14.71
CA VAL A 430 -11.54 15.38 14.94
C VAL A 430 -12.25 16.74 14.97
N LYS A 431 -12.06 17.49 16.05
CA LYS A 431 -12.47 18.89 16.14
C LYS A 431 -11.32 19.82 15.77
N ASN A 432 -11.63 20.81 14.94
CA ASN A 432 -10.69 21.83 14.50
C ASN A 432 -10.37 22.81 15.64
N ARG A 433 -9.10 22.86 16.07
CA ARG A 433 -8.71 23.61 17.28
C ARG A 433 -8.62 25.11 17.07
N HIS A 434 -8.56 25.55 15.81
CA HIS A 434 -8.61 26.97 15.49
C HIS A 434 -10.01 27.54 15.77
N PHE A 435 -11.06 26.84 15.34
CA PHE A 435 -12.45 27.28 15.47
C PHE A 435 -13.17 26.76 16.73
N LEU A 436 -12.74 25.65 17.31
CA LEU A 436 -13.28 25.06 18.53
C LEU A 436 -12.15 24.84 19.56
N PRO A 437 -11.76 25.87 20.33
CA PRO A 437 -10.63 25.80 21.26
C PRO A 437 -10.97 25.22 22.65
N GLU A 438 -12.21 24.85 22.95
CA GLU A 438 -12.61 24.30 24.26
C GLU A 438 -12.05 22.87 24.48
N GLU A 439 -11.77 22.45 25.71
CA GLU A 439 -11.20 21.13 26.01
C GLU A 439 -12.14 19.97 25.60
N GLU A 440 -11.55 18.87 25.12
CA GLU A 440 -12.27 17.60 24.84
C GLU A 440 -12.19 16.64 26.03
#